data_AF-A0A401RE43-F1
#
_entry.id   AF-A0A401RE43-F1
#
_cell.length_a   1.000
_cell.length_b   1.000
_cell.length_c   1.000
_cell.angle_alpha   90.00
_cell.angle_beta   90.00
_cell.angle_gamma   90.00
#
_symmetry.space_group_name_H-M   'P 1'
#
loop_
_entity.id
_entity.type
_entity.pdbx_description
1 polymer ?
#
loop_
_entity_poly.entity_id
_entity_poly.type
_entity_poly.pdbx_seq_one_letter_code
_entity_poly.pdbx_strand_id
1 'polypeptide(L)'
;VSLTAGSVRSVRGVSSLAPSPAAAEELSVWVTQLGLLAQEATAVPTQGQGECVTLERRLQDTTLWISQWLDAAEERIYSSSPIPLEEAEQQLEYHQERLRQFEAVLLERRMDVRNRLVESAAQSASDQLQVIEKVEGDLEPIDAELLAVITEGQQYDLETTATEDLCKLEDILNGIRVSLREQWRQVQHTTVVTSQYERLLQALLGLVNSGQEKLSQGTRLLAKNIGDLRSQLQNHKLFFSRLANHLVLVKQFSQSVPGFIVTCNRDVWLELVEGVSALQAQALAHGIQMETAVQAWAEFEVDHSSLMKELELLKSSVPTVGLVEETEERLSERVSTLQVRLVQVEPGVMLPTECAAMWEVLDFTVGVTVL
;
A
#
# COMPACT_ATOMS: atom_id res chain seq x y z
N VAL A 1 -11.41 -3.85 17.81
CA VAL A 1 -12.63 -4.68 17.91
C VAL A 1 -13.52 -4.32 16.74
N SER A 2 -13.75 -5.29 15.85
CA SER A 2 -14.42 -5.13 14.57
C SER A 2 -15.94 -5.13 14.74
N LEU A 3 -16.58 -3.96 14.66
CA LEU A 3 -18.01 -3.87 14.41
C LEU A 3 -18.24 -4.00 12.91
N THR A 4 -18.20 -5.25 12.46
CA THR A 4 -18.72 -5.67 11.17
C THR A 4 -20.22 -5.40 11.11
N ALA A 5 -20.65 -4.68 10.06
CA ALA A 5 -21.92 -4.87 9.36
C ALA A 5 -23.08 -5.37 10.24
N GLY A 6 -23.49 -4.54 11.19
CA GLY A 6 -24.70 -4.76 11.97
C GLY A 6 -25.90 -4.30 11.14
N SER A 7 -26.49 -5.25 10.43
CA SER A 7 -27.89 -5.31 10.02
C SER A 7 -28.66 -3.98 10.19
N VAL A 8 -28.87 -3.29 9.07
CA VAL A 8 -30.08 -2.49 8.88
C VAL A 8 -31.23 -3.48 9.06
N ARG A 9 -31.70 -3.61 10.30
CA ARG A 9 -32.92 -4.33 10.61
C ARG A 9 -33.99 -3.56 9.85
N SER A 10 -34.55 -4.25 8.85
CA SER A 10 -35.79 -3.89 8.20
C SER A 10 -36.75 -3.37 9.26
N VAL A 11 -37.01 -2.06 9.23
CA VAL A 11 -38.12 -1.42 9.94
C VAL A 11 -39.39 -1.94 9.27
N ARG A 12 -39.73 -3.19 9.60
CA ARG A 12 -40.97 -3.86 9.25
C ARG A 12 -41.76 -3.94 10.55
N GLY A 13 -42.26 -2.79 10.94
CA GLY A 13 -43.13 -2.59 12.09
C GLY A 13 -44.13 -1.47 11.83
N VAL A 14 -44.41 -1.13 10.57
CA VAL A 14 -45.51 -0.23 10.23
C VAL A 14 -46.82 -1.00 10.40
N SER A 15 -47.33 -1.03 11.63
CA SER A 15 -48.75 -1.24 11.93
C SER A 15 -49.22 0.05 12.59
N SER A 16 -49.17 1.13 11.83
CA SER A 16 -50.37 1.83 11.36
C SER A 16 -51.26 2.29 12.52
N LEU A 17 -51.20 3.58 12.82
CA LEU A 17 -52.35 4.38 13.28
C LEU A 17 -53.53 4.36 12.28
N ALA A 18 -53.51 3.49 11.26
CA ALA A 18 -54.67 3.28 10.43
C ALA A 18 -55.79 2.75 11.32
N PRO A 19 -57.01 3.32 11.24
CA PRO A 19 -58.16 2.69 11.85
C PRO A 19 -58.18 1.23 11.40
N SER A 20 -58.44 0.31 12.34
CA SER A 20 -58.59 -1.11 12.03
C SER A 20 -59.41 -1.26 10.74
N PRO A 21 -59.08 -2.20 9.83
CA PRO A 21 -59.80 -2.34 8.56
C PRO A 21 -61.33 -2.41 8.73
N ALA A 22 -61.82 -2.90 9.89
CA ALA A 22 -63.23 -2.86 10.26
C ALA A 22 -63.79 -1.44 10.47
N ALA A 23 -63.02 -0.53 11.09
CA ALA A 23 -63.41 0.87 11.30
C ALA A 23 -63.38 1.71 10.01
N ALA A 24 -62.49 1.38 9.07
CA ALA A 24 -62.46 2.00 7.74
C ALA A 24 -63.64 1.54 6.87
N GLU A 25 -64.00 0.25 6.93
CA GLU A 25 -65.20 -0.28 6.29
C GLU A 25 -66.48 0.34 6.87
N GLU A 26 -66.57 0.45 8.20
CA GLU A 26 -67.68 1.14 8.87
C GLU A 26 -67.83 2.58 8.35
N LEU A 27 -66.77 3.39 8.36
CA LEU A 27 -66.80 4.77 7.84
C LEU A 27 -67.26 4.85 6.37
N SER A 28 -66.86 3.91 5.52
CA SER A 28 -67.27 3.88 4.11
C SER A 28 -68.77 3.64 3.93
N VAL A 29 -69.37 2.81 4.80
CA VAL A 29 -70.81 2.55 4.83
C VAL A 29 -71.59 3.80 5.24
N TRP A 30 -71.02 4.65 6.10
CA TRP A 30 -71.68 5.90 6.53
C TRP A 30 -71.58 7.02 5.51
N VAL A 31 -70.43 7.17 4.85
CA VAL A 31 -70.27 8.14 3.75
C VAL A 31 -71.27 7.83 2.62
N THR A 32 -71.50 6.54 2.35
CA THR A 32 -72.50 6.12 1.37
C THR A 32 -73.94 6.35 1.85
N GLN A 33 -74.26 6.08 3.12
CA GLN A 33 -75.59 6.38 3.67
C GLN A 33 -75.91 7.88 3.75
N LEU A 34 -74.95 8.73 4.12
CA LEU A 34 -75.09 10.18 4.09
C LEU A 34 -75.28 10.70 2.66
N GLY A 35 -74.55 10.12 1.70
CA GLY A 35 -74.73 10.41 0.27
C GLY A 35 -76.13 10.06 -0.24
N LEU A 36 -76.69 8.92 0.20
CA LEU A 36 -78.06 8.51 -0.13
C LEU A 36 -79.10 9.42 0.53
N LEU A 37 -78.93 9.79 1.81
CA LEU A 37 -79.81 10.74 2.50
C LEU A 37 -79.80 12.13 1.86
N ALA A 38 -78.64 12.59 1.38
CA ALA A 38 -78.52 13.85 0.66
C ALA A 38 -79.26 13.82 -0.68
N GLN A 39 -79.18 12.71 -1.42
CA GLN A 39 -79.94 12.52 -2.67
C GLN A 39 -81.44 12.45 -2.41
N GLU A 40 -81.87 11.73 -1.37
CA GLU A 40 -83.28 11.68 -0.96
C GLU A 40 -83.81 13.05 -0.53
N ALA A 41 -83.03 13.85 0.20
CA ALA A 41 -83.41 15.21 0.59
C ALA A 41 -83.60 16.16 -0.61
N THR A 42 -82.83 15.97 -1.69
CA THR A 42 -83.02 16.74 -2.95
C THR A 42 -84.22 16.29 -3.78
N ALA A 43 -84.79 15.12 -3.48
CA ALA A 43 -85.88 14.51 -4.23
C ALA A 43 -87.27 14.70 -3.58
N VAL A 44 -87.38 15.31 -2.39
CA VAL A 44 -88.65 15.54 -1.68
C VAL A 44 -89.45 16.70 -2.33
N PRO A 45 -90.65 16.47 -2.90
CA PRO A 45 -91.53 17.55 -3.31
C PRO A 45 -92.26 18.16 -2.10
N THR A 46 -92.53 19.47 -2.16
CA THR A 46 -93.05 20.36 -1.09
C THR A 46 -94.44 20.02 -0.50
N GLN A 47 -94.99 18.81 -0.66
CA GLN A 47 -96.34 18.44 -0.19
C GLN A 47 -96.42 17.18 0.70
N GLY A 48 -95.29 16.56 1.09
CA GLY A 48 -95.28 15.38 1.97
C GLY A 48 -94.78 15.68 3.39
N GLN A 49 -95.66 16.11 4.31
CA GLN A 49 -95.29 16.34 5.73
C GLN A 49 -94.78 15.06 6.43
N GLY A 50 -95.22 13.86 6.03
CA GLY A 50 -94.78 12.59 6.61
C GLY A 50 -93.38 12.14 6.17
N GLU A 51 -93.04 12.35 4.90
CA GLU A 51 -91.73 11.98 4.34
C GLU A 51 -90.61 12.88 4.88
N CYS A 52 -90.92 14.17 5.08
CA CYS A 52 -90.03 15.14 5.71
C CYS A 52 -89.70 14.75 7.16
N VAL A 53 -90.71 14.34 7.96
CA VAL A 53 -90.50 13.87 9.34
C VAL A 53 -89.71 12.56 9.40
N THR A 54 -89.86 11.67 8.42
CA THR A 54 -89.06 10.43 8.36
C THR A 54 -87.61 10.67 7.96
N LEU A 55 -87.35 11.61 7.05
CA LEU A 55 -86.00 12.01 6.69
C LEU A 55 -85.30 12.74 7.84
N GLU A 56 -86.02 13.62 8.52
CA GLU A 56 -85.49 14.32 9.70
C GLU A 56 -85.13 13.34 10.82
N ARG A 57 -85.97 12.33 11.08
CA ARG A 57 -85.66 11.27 12.05
C ARG A 57 -84.44 10.44 11.63
N ARG A 58 -84.35 10.03 10.36
CA ARG A 58 -83.18 9.28 9.85
C ARG A 58 -81.88 10.10 9.92
N LEU A 59 -81.96 11.40 9.62
CA LEU A 59 -80.83 12.31 9.76
C LEU A 59 -80.38 12.41 11.23
N GLN A 60 -81.33 12.59 12.15
CA GLN A 60 -81.06 12.61 13.60
C GLN A 60 -80.43 11.30 14.07
N ASP A 61 -80.95 10.14 13.65
CA ASP A 61 -80.41 8.83 14.01
C ASP A 61 -78.98 8.64 13.47
N THR A 62 -78.71 9.03 12.22
CA THR A 62 -77.34 8.99 11.65
C THR A 62 -76.38 9.94 12.35
N THR A 63 -76.85 11.14 12.73
CA THR A 63 -76.01 12.14 13.42
C THR A 63 -75.66 11.70 14.84
N LEU A 64 -76.65 11.15 15.57
CA LEU A 64 -76.45 10.61 16.91
C LEU A 64 -75.45 9.45 16.90
N TRP A 65 -75.59 8.56 15.93
CA TRP A 65 -74.70 7.41 15.81
C TRP A 65 -73.27 7.82 15.42
N ILE A 66 -73.09 8.76 14.47
CA ILE A 66 -71.76 9.31 14.12
C ILE A 66 -71.12 9.93 15.36
N SER A 67 -71.88 10.66 16.17
CA SER A 67 -71.37 11.25 17.41
C SER A 67 -70.91 10.17 18.39
N GLN A 68 -71.72 9.13 18.62
CA GLN A 68 -71.36 7.99 19.49
C GLN A 68 -70.15 7.20 18.96
N TRP A 69 -70.03 7.06 17.64
CA TRP A 69 -68.88 6.41 17.02
C TRP A 69 -67.61 7.27 17.15
N LEU A 70 -67.72 8.58 16.98
CA LEU A 70 -66.62 9.52 17.22
C LEU A 70 -66.20 9.48 18.69
N ASP A 71 -67.15 9.49 19.63
CA ASP A 71 -66.87 9.36 21.06
C ASP A 71 -66.16 8.04 21.37
N ALA A 72 -66.59 6.92 20.77
CA ALA A 72 -65.98 5.60 20.97
C ALA A 72 -64.61 5.47 20.27
N ALA A 73 -64.42 6.14 19.12
CA ALA A 73 -63.12 6.20 18.44
C ALA A 73 -62.14 7.07 19.24
N GLU A 74 -62.61 8.19 19.76
CA GLU A 74 -61.89 9.08 20.65
C GLU A 74 -61.50 8.34 21.95
N GLU A 75 -62.44 7.62 22.58
CA GLU A 75 -62.17 6.79 23.74
C GLU A 75 -61.15 5.68 23.42
N ARG A 76 -61.22 5.01 22.26
CA ARG A 76 -60.22 4.02 21.83
C ARG A 76 -58.85 4.63 21.60
N ILE A 77 -58.77 5.84 21.06
CA ILE A 77 -57.50 6.54 20.86
C ILE A 77 -56.89 6.92 22.22
N TYR A 78 -57.69 7.47 23.14
CA TYR A 78 -57.22 7.84 24.47
C TYR A 78 -56.96 6.64 25.39
N SER A 79 -57.64 5.51 25.22
CA SER A 79 -57.43 4.29 26.02
C SER A 79 -56.38 3.35 25.44
N SER A 80 -56.01 3.47 24.16
CA SER A 80 -54.94 2.68 23.53
C SER A 80 -53.55 3.32 23.65
N SER A 81 -53.47 4.64 23.88
CA SER A 81 -52.20 5.30 24.18
C SER A 81 -51.81 5.07 25.64
N PRO A 82 -50.61 4.55 25.94
CA PRO A 82 -50.12 4.38 27.31
C PRO A 82 -49.87 5.72 28.03
N ILE A 83 -49.87 6.84 27.30
CA ILE A 83 -49.47 8.18 27.76
C ILE A 83 -50.52 9.21 27.31
N PRO A 84 -51.00 10.11 28.19
CA PRO A 84 -51.84 11.25 27.83
C PRO A 84 -51.20 12.08 26.70
N LEU A 85 -52.00 12.59 25.75
CA LEU A 85 -51.53 13.38 24.60
C LEU A 85 -50.58 14.52 25.00
N GLU A 86 -50.92 15.24 26.07
CA GLU A 86 -50.13 16.35 26.61
C GLU A 86 -48.77 15.90 27.18
N GLU A 87 -48.70 14.69 27.72
CA GLU A 87 -47.45 14.09 28.23
C GLU A 87 -46.60 13.54 27.08
N ALA A 88 -47.22 13.02 26.01
CA ALA A 88 -46.53 12.61 24.78
C ALA A 88 -45.91 13.81 24.03
N GLU A 89 -46.61 14.94 23.95
CA GLU A 89 -46.10 16.18 23.38
C GLU A 89 -44.89 16.71 24.17
N GLN A 90 -44.96 16.69 25.50
CA GLN A 90 -43.84 17.08 26.37
C GLN A 90 -42.63 16.15 26.21
N GLN A 91 -42.83 14.84 26.07
CA GLN A 91 -41.73 13.89 25.82
C GLN A 91 -41.08 14.12 24.46
N LEU A 92 -41.86 14.43 23.42
CA LEU A 92 -41.33 14.74 22.10
C LEU A 92 -40.47 16.02 22.13
N GLU A 93 -40.95 17.09 22.78
CA GLU A 93 -40.20 18.35 22.90
C GLU A 93 -38.91 18.15 23.69
N TYR A 94 -38.96 17.39 24.80
CA TYR A 94 -37.77 17.04 25.58
C TYR A 94 -36.74 16.25 24.76
N HIS A 95 -37.18 15.24 24.00
CA HIS A 95 -36.29 14.43 23.17
C HIS A 95 -35.66 15.26 22.04
N GLN A 96 -36.43 16.14 21.39
CA GLN A 96 -35.93 17.06 20.37
C GLN A 96 -34.88 18.03 20.92
N GLU A 97 -35.12 18.62 22.08
CA GLU A 97 -34.13 19.49 22.74
C GLU A 97 -32.86 18.70 23.08
N ARG A 98 -33.00 17.46 23.52
CA ARG A 98 -31.84 16.60 23.82
C ARG A 98 -31.04 16.23 22.57
N LEU A 99 -31.71 15.95 21.44
CA LEU A 99 -31.06 15.74 20.15
C LEU A 99 -30.30 16.99 19.70
N ARG A 100 -30.89 18.18 19.86
CA ARG A 100 -30.28 19.47 19.52
C ARG A 100 -29.04 19.77 20.37
N GLN A 101 -29.12 19.49 21.67
CA GLN A 101 -27.97 19.62 22.58
C GLN A 101 -26.85 18.64 22.21
N PHE A 102 -27.20 17.39 21.90
CA PHE A 102 -26.23 16.39 21.47
C PHE A 102 -25.58 16.76 20.14
N GLU A 103 -26.33 17.35 19.19
CA GLU A 103 -25.77 17.90 17.95
C GLU A 103 -24.70 18.95 18.24
N ALA A 104 -24.98 19.90 19.14
CA ALA A 104 -24.01 20.93 19.52
C ALA A 104 -22.72 20.31 20.09
N VAL A 105 -22.84 19.29 20.95
CA VAL A 105 -21.70 18.54 21.51
C VAL A 105 -20.90 17.85 20.40
N LEU A 106 -21.56 17.20 19.43
CA LEU A 106 -20.87 16.56 18.30
C LEU A 106 -20.15 17.56 17.41
N LEU A 107 -20.74 18.73 17.16
CA LEU A 107 -20.14 19.79 16.35
C LEU A 107 -18.91 20.37 17.04
N GLU A 108 -18.97 20.60 18.36
CA GLU A 108 -17.83 21.00 19.17
C GLU A 108 -16.73 19.93 19.14
N ARG A 109 -17.10 18.66 19.35
CA ARG A 109 -16.17 17.53 19.28
C ARG A 109 -15.47 17.44 17.94
N ARG A 110 -16.19 17.62 16.84
CA ARG A 110 -15.62 17.63 15.49
C ARG A 110 -14.56 18.73 15.35
N MET A 111 -14.78 19.90 15.94
CA MET A 111 -13.81 20.99 15.93
C MET A 111 -12.59 20.70 16.81
N ASP A 112 -12.79 20.15 18.01
CA ASP A 112 -11.71 19.69 18.89
C ASP A 112 -10.81 18.67 18.19
N VAL A 113 -11.42 17.61 17.63
CA VAL A 113 -10.70 16.57 16.89
C VAL A 113 -9.90 17.17 15.74
N ARG A 114 -10.52 18.05 14.94
CA ARG A 114 -9.82 18.73 13.84
C ARG A 114 -8.63 19.53 14.34
N ASN A 115 -8.78 20.30 15.43
CA ASN A 115 -7.71 21.12 15.98
C ASN A 115 -6.54 20.25 16.50
N ARG A 116 -6.84 19.20 17.27
CA ARG A 116 -5.82 18.26 17.79
C ARG A 116 -5.05 17.57 16.67
N LEU A 117 -5.73 17.16 15.60
CA LEU A 117 -5.07 16.58 14.43
C LEU A 117 -4.13 17.58 13.74
N VAL A 118 -4.59 18.83 13.55
CA VAL A 118 -3.77 19.90 12.96
C VAL A 118 -2.56 20.23 13.83
N GLU A 119 -2.72 20.34 15.14
CA GLU A 119 -1.64 20.60 16.09
C GLU A 119 -0.61 19.47 16.11
N SER A 120 -1.06 18.22 15.95
CA SER A 120 -0.18 17.05 15.89
C SER A 120 0.58 16.92 14.57
N ALA A 121 0.14 17.58 13.48
CA ALA A 121 0.69 17.37 12.14
C ALA A 121 2.20 17.70 12.01
N ALA A 122 2.73 18.56 12.88
CA ALA A 122 4.16 18.90 12.93
C ALA A 122 5.00 17.97 13.82
N GLN A 123 4.36 17.07 14.57
CA GLN A 123 5.00 16.15 15.51
C GLN A 123 5.45 14.87 14.80
N SER A 124 6.13 13.96 15.54
CA SER A 124 6.54 12.68 14.97
C SER A 124 5.35 11.80 14.61
N ALA A 125 5.54 10.83 13.71
CA ALA A 125 4.49 9.87 13.37
C ALA A 125 3.98 9.09 14.59
N SER A 126 4.86 8.79 15.56
CA SER A 126 4.47 8.13 16.82
C SER A 126 3.52 9.00 17.64
N ASP A 127 3.84 10.29 17.78
CA ASP A 127 3.02 11.24 18.54
C ASP A 127 1.66 11.45 17.85
N GLN A 128 1.65 11.57 16.52
CA GLN A 128 0.42 11.67 15.72
C GLN A 128 -0.50 10.45 15.92
N LEU A 129 0.06 9.24 15.91
CA LEU A 129 -0.70 8.01 16.17
C LEU A 129 -1.25 7.96 17.60
N GLN A 130 -0.48 8.41 18.59
CA GLN A 130 -0.94 8.49 19.97
C GLN A 130 -2.09 9.51 20.14
N VAL A 131 -2.03 10.64 19.43
CA VAL A 131 -3.13 11.62 19.40
C VAL A 131 -4.38 11.00 18.80
N ILE A 132 -4.26 10.26 17.69
CA ILE A 132 -5.38 9.56 17.04
C ILE A 132 -6.00 8.53 17.99
N GLU A 133 -5.19 7.68 18.63
CA GLU A 133 -5.66 6.67 19.59
C GLU A 133 -6.42 7.33 20.76
N LYS A 134 -5.88 8.42 21.30
CA LYS A 134 -6.55 9.18 22.35
C LYS A 134 -7.87 9.77 21.87
N VAL A 135 -7.92 10.35 20.66
CA VAL A 135 -9.16 10.86 20.10
C VAL A 135 -10.20 9.76 19.92
N GLU A 136 -9.81 8.59 19.40
CA GLU A 136 -10.70 7.44 19.25
C GLU A 136 -11.27 7.00 20.59
N GLY A 137 -10.45 6.90 21.64
CA GLY A 137 -10.91 6.58 22.99
C GLY A 137 -11.89 7.61 23.57
N ASP A 138 -11.69 8.90 23.27
CA ASP A 138 -12.60 9.95 23.69
C ASP A 138 -13.94 9.97 22.90
N LEU A 139 -14.06 9.22 21.78
CA LEU A 139 -15.32 9.07 21.04
C LEU A 139 -16.22 7.95 21.61
N GLU A 140 -15.66 6.95 22.27
CA GLU A 140 -16.41 5.88 22.95
C GLU A 140 -17.53 6.38 23.89
N PRO A 141 -17.32 7.37 24.79
CA PRO A 141 -18.41 7.86 25.63
C PRO A 141 -19.53 8.55 24.83
N ILE A 142 -19.19 9.18 23.70
CA ILE A 142 -20.17 9.83 22.82
C ILE A 142 -21.03 8.77 22.11
N ASP A 143 -20.43 7.64 21.74
CA ASP A 143 -21.16 6.51 21.17
C ASP A 143 -22.15 5.90 22.17
N ALA A 144 -21.74 5.77 23.43
CA ALA A 144 -22.63 5.32 24.49
C ALA A 144 -23.79 6.30 24.73
N GLU A 145 -23.53 7.60 24.66
CA GLU A 145 -24.55 8.64 24.80
C GLU A 145 -25.52 8.67 23.61
N LEU A 146 -25.03 8.56 22.38
CA LEU A 146 -25.88 8.44 21.19
C LEU A 146 -26.80 7.22 21.27
N LEU A 147 -26.25 6.08 21.71
CA LEU A 147 -27.05 4.87 21.92
C LEU A 147 -28.14 5.10 22.98
N ALA A 148 -27.83 5.81 24.07
CA ALA A 148 -28.82 6.15 25.09
C ALA A 148 -29.95 7.04 24.52
N VAL A 149 -29.61 8.06 23.72
CA VAL A 149 -30.59 8.93 23.04
C VAL A 149 -31.48 8.16 22.07
N ILE A 150 -30.92 7.21 21.32
CA ILE A 150 -31.68 6.32 20.44
C ILE A 150 -32.63 5.43 21.27
N THR A 151 -32.12 4.78 22.33
CA THR A 151 -32.95 3.87 23.15
C THR A 151 -34.09 4.58 23.84
N GLU A 152 -33.91 5.85 24.23
CA GLU A 152 -34.99 6.63 24.82
C GLU A 152 -36.03 7.04 23.78
N GLY A 153 -35.62 7.46 22.58
CA GLY A 153 -36.56 7.77 21.50
C GLY A 153 -37.42 6.57 21.10
N GLN A 154 -36.85 5.36 21.15
CA GLN A 154 -37.56 4.10 20.90
C GLN A 154 -38.58 3.74 22.00
N GLN A 155 -38.38 4.17 23.24
CA GLN A 155 -39.32 3.89 24.34
C GLN A 155 -40.65 4.63 24.17
N TYR A 156 -40.64 5.76 23.45
CA TYR A 156 -41.79 6.66 23.29
C TYR A 156 -42.39 6.66 21.88
N ASP A 157 -41.95 5.77 20.99
CA ASP A 157 -42.46 5.62 19.61
C ASP A 157 -42.47 6.93 18.78
N LEU A 158 -41.46 7.78 18.98
CA LEU A 158 -41.35 9.10 18.34
C LEU A 158 -40.85 8.97 16.89
N GLU A 159 -41.76 8.88 15.91
CA GLU A 159 -41.42 8.24 14.62
C GLU A 159 -41.16 9.09 13.36
N THR A 160 -41.08 10.44 13.37
CA THR A 160 -40.81 11.18 12.11
C THR A 160 -39.74 12.27 12.14
N THR A 161 -39.74 13.21 13.09
CA THR A 161 -38.69 14.25 13.15
C THR A 161 -37.42 13.77 13.86
N ALA A 162 -37.58 12.93 14.89
CA ALA A 162 -36.45 12.35 15.62
C ALA A 162 -35.56 11.44 14.75
N THR A 163 -36.13 10.79 13.73
CA THR A 163 -35.37 9.90 12.84
C THR A 163 -34.45 10.67 11.89
N GLU A 164 -34.89 11.81 11.36
CA GLU A 164 -34.05 12.68 10.53
C GLU A 164 -32.89 13.29 11.32
N ASP A 165 -33.16 13.74 12.55
CA ASP A 165 -32.13 14.32 13.42
C ASP A 165 -31.12 13.26 13.88
N LEU A 166 -31.57 12.05 14.21
CA LEU A 166 -30.67 10.92 14.49
C LEU A 166 -29.76 10.60 13.30
N CYS A 167 -30.28 10.59 12.06
CA CYS A 167 -29.46 10.41 10.87
C CYS A 167 -28.36 11.49 10.76
N LYS A 168 -28.70 12.76 11.03
CA LYS A 168 -27.72 13.87 11.00
C LYS A 168 -26.62 13.68 12.04
N LEU A 169 -26.98 13.26 13.25
CA LEU A 169 -26.02 13.00 14.32
C LEU A 169 -25.06 11.86 13.95
N GLU A 170 -25.59 10.77 13.41
CA GLU A 170 -24.80 9.65 12.89
C GLU A 170 -23.85 10.09 11.77
N ASP A 171 -24.32 10.94 10.84
CA ASP A 171 -23.50 11.49 9.76
C ASP A 171 -22.34 12.35 10.27
N ILE A 172 -22.59 13.21 11.27
CA ILE A 172 -21.53 14.03 11.89
C ILE A 172 -20.48 13.13 12.52
N LEU A 173 -20.90 12.14 13.32
CA LEU A 173 -20.01 11.26 14.04
C LEU A 173 -19.22 10.35 13.07
N ASN A 174 -19.87 9.83 12.04
CA ASN A 174 -19.22 9.11 10.95
C ASN A 174 -18.22 9.99 10.20
N GLY A 175 -18.53 11.27 9.97
CA GLY A 175 -17.61 12.25 9.39
C GLY A 175 -16.33 12.42 10.22
N ILE A 176 -16.44 12.50 11.56
CA ILE A 176 -15.29 12.54 12.46
C ILE A 176 -14.44 11.27 12.30
N ARG A 177 -15.06 10.08 12.33
CA ARG A 177 -14.36 8.79 12.19
C ARG A 177 -13.68 8.61 10.84
N VAL A 178 -14.33 9.03 9.74
CA VAL A 178 -13.73 8.98 8.40
C VAL A 178 -12.50 9.87 8.35
N SER A 179 -12.56 11.08 8.93
CA SER A 179 -11.42 11.99 9.01
C SER A 179 -10.26 11.41 9.80
N LEU A 180 -10.54 10.77 10.95
CA LEU A 180 -9.53 10.09 11.76
C LEU A 180 -8.86 8.93 11.02
N ARG A 181 -9.65 8.06 10.37
CA ARG A 181 -9.12 6.93 9.59
C ARG A 181 -8.28 7.38 8.41
N GLU A 182 -8.66 8.49 7.78
CA GLU A 182 -7.88 9.09 6.70
C GLU A 182 -6.53 9.60 7.21
N GLN A 183 -6.52 10.36 8.30
CA GLN A 183 -5.28 10.81 8.93
C GLN A 183 -4.40 9.63 9.37
N TRP A 184 -4.97 8.61 10.01
CA TRP A 184 -4.24 7.40 10.38
C TRP A 184 -3.58 6.74 9.16
N ARG A 185 -4.33 6.55 8.06
CA ARG A 185 -3.77 5.96 6.83
C ARG A 185 -2.65 6.81 6.25
N GLN A 186 -2.79 8.13 6.26
CA GLN A 186 -1.76 9.05 5.77
C GLN A 186 -0.49 8.97 6.61
N VAL A 187 -0.60 8.98 7.94
CA VAL A 187 0.54 8.85 8.85
C VAL A 187 1.23 7.49 8.67
N GLN A 188 0.46 6.41 8.61
CA GLN A 188 0.98 5.05 8.38
C GLN A 188 1.70 4.93 7.04
N HIS A 189 1.07 5.37 5.95
CA HIS A 189 1.68 5.34 4.62
C HIS A 189 3.00 6.13 4.59
N THR A 190 2.99 7.35 5.12
CA THR A 190 4.18 8.22 5.18
C THR A 190 5.29 7.56 6.00
N THR A 191 4.97 6.96 7.15
CA THR A 191 5.93 6.25 7.99
C THR A 191 6.56 5.06 7.26
N VAL A 192 5.74 4.24 6.59
CA VAL A 192 6.21 3.08 5.83
C VAL A 192 7.15 3.52 4.72
N VAL A 193 6.74 4.50 3.89
CA VAL A 193 7.55 4.99 2.77
C VAL A 193 8.84 5.64 3.25
N THR A 194 8.81 6.40 4.35
CA THR A 194 10.01 6.97 5.00
C THR A 194 10.99 5.86 5.37
N SER A 195 10.53 4.84 6.12
CA SER A 195 11.38 3.73 6.56
C SER A 195 11.95 2.91 5.40
N GLN A 196 11.21 2.80 4.28
CA GLN A 196 11.69 2.12 3.09
C GLN A 196 12.78 2.92 2.38
N TYR A 197 12.59 4.23 2.25
CA TYR A 197 13.57 5.12 1.64
C TYR A 197 14.88 5.16 2.44
N GLU A 198 14.80 5.29 3.77
CA GLU A 198 15.98 5.27 4.65
C GLU A 198 16.74 3.94 4.58
N ARG A 199 16.01 2.81 4.58
CA ARG A 199 16.64 1.49 4.39
C ARG A 199 17.33 1.35 3.04
N LEU A 200 16.77 1.92 1.98
CA LEU A 200 17.39 1.93 0.66
C LEU A 200 18.67 2.77 0.64
N LEU A 201 18.69 3.93 1.29
CA LEU A 201 19.89 4.76 1.46
C LEU A 201 20.97 4.01 2.24
N GLN A 202 20.61 3.38 3.36
CA GLN A 202 21.52 2.56 4.17
C GLN A 202 22.05 1.34 3.41
N ALA A 203 21.21 0.66 2.62
CA ALA A 203 21.66 -0.45 1.78
C ALA A 203 22.65 0.02 0.70
N LEU A 204 22.40 1.17 0.07
CA LEU A 204 23.32 1.76 -0.90
C LEU A 204 24.66 2.15 -0.25
N LEU A 205 24.63 2.74 0.96
CA LEU A 205 25.82 3.02 1.75
C LEU A 205 26.62 1.74 2.03
N GLY A 206 25.94 0.66 2.45
CA GLY A 206 26.56 -0.65 2.65
C GLY A 206 27.26 -1.16 1.39
N LEU A 207 26.63 -1.03 0.22
CA LEU A 207 27.23 -1.42 -1.06
C LEU A 207 28.45 -0.54 -1.43
N VAL A 208 28.41 0.76 -1.15
CA VAL A 208 29.56 1.66 -1.34
C VAL A 208 30.73 1.21 -0.47
N ASN A 209 30.48 0.95 0.82
CA ASN A 209 31.51 0.48 1.75
C ASN A 209 32.11 -0.86 1.33
N SER A 210 31.27 -1.84 0.96
CA SER A 210 31.74 -3.13 0.42
C SER A 210 32.53 -2.97 -0.88
N GLY A 211 32.16 -2.01 -1.73
CA GLY A 211 32.89 -1.72 -2.96
C GLY A 211 34.26 -1.09 -2.69
N GLN A 212 34.36 -0.18 -1.73
CA GLN A 212 35.64 0.39 -1.27
C GLN A 212 36.54 -0.70 -0.68
N GLU A 213 35.99 -1.58 0.15
CA GLU A 213 36.71 -2.73 0.69
C GLU A 213 37.22 -3.64 -0.43
N LYS A 214 36.35 -3.96 -1.40
CA LYS A 214 36.71 -4.79 -2.56
C LYS A 214 37.84 -4.19 -3.40
N LEU A 215 37.85 -2.88 -3.64
CA LEU A 215 38.90 -2.22 -4.42
C LEU A 215 40.20 -2.03 -3.63
N SER A 216 40.11 -1.80 -2.32
CA SER A 216 41.29 -1.67 -1.46
C SER A 216 42.00 -3.02 -1.26
N GLN A 217 41.25 -4.12 -1.10
CA GLN A 217 41.80 -5.47 -1.00
C GLN A 217 42.17 -6.09 -2.36
N GLY A 218 41.54 -5.62 -3.44
CA GLY A 218 41.57 -6.23 -4.79
C GLY A 218 42.72 -5.83 -5.71
N THR A 219 43.69 -5.02 -5.27
CA THR A 219 44.84 -4.65 -6.11
C THR A 219 45.77 -5.81 -6.47
N ARG A 220 45.62 -6.98 -5.82
CA ARG A 220 46.44 -8.17 -6.08
C ARG A 220 45.59 -9.27 -6.73
N LEU A 221 45.74 -9.49 -8.04
CA LEU A 221 44.95 -10.47 -8.80
C LEU A 221 45.45 -11.89 -8.50
N LEU A 222 44.96 -12.52 -7.44
CA LEU A 222 45.35 -13.91 -7.12
C LEU A 222 44.56 -14.90 -8.01
N ALA A 223 45.07 -15.17 -9.21
CA ALA A 223 44.48 -16.15 -10.13
C ALA A 223 45.45 -17.29 -10.44
N LYS A 224 44.99 -18.55 -10.34
CA LYS A 224 45.83 -19.74 -10.59
C LYS A 224 45.74 -20.24 -12.03
N ASN A 225 44.71 -19.82 -12.75
CA ASN A 225 44.48 -20.13 -14.15
C ASN A 225 43.62 -19.03 -14.79
N ILE A 226 43.53 -19.02 -16.12
CA ILE A 226 42.74 -18.04 -16.87
C ILE A 226 41.24 -18.07 -16.53
N GLY A 227 40.70 -19.24 -16.16
CA GLY A 227 39.30 -19.40 -15.76
C GLY A 227 38.98 -18.68 -14.45
N ASP A 228 39.89 -18.73 -13.48
CA ASP A 228 39.78 -17.99 -12.22
C ASP A 228 39.78 -16.49 -12.48
N LEU A 229 40.71 -16.00 -13.32
CA LEU A 229 40.84 -14.58 -13.63
C LEU A 229 39.61 -14.03 -14.37
N ARG A 230 39.11 -14.77 -15.37
CA ARG A 230 37.84 -14.46 -16.07
C ARG A 230 36.66 -14.42 -15.11
N SER A 231 36.59 -15.38 -14.17
CA SER A 231 35.53 -15.41 -13.16
C SER A 231 35.61 -14.21 -12.21
N GLN A 232 36.82 -13.83 -11.78
CA GLN A 232 37.04 -12.64 -10.94
C GLN A 232 36.61 -11.36 -11.67
N LEU A 233 37.01 -11.19 -12.93
CA LEU A 233 36.60 -10.07 -13.79
C LEU A 233 35.08 -10.01 -13.97
N GLN A 234 34.43 -11.15 -14.20
CA GLN A 234 32.97 -11.21 -14.32
C GLN A 234 32.27 -10.81 -13.01
N ASN A 235 32.75 -11.33 -11.87
CA ASN A 235 32.23 -10.96 -10.56
C ASN A 235 32.45 -9.49 -10.22
N HIS A 236 33.56 -8.90 -10.67
CA HIS A 236 33.84 -7.48 -10.60
C HIS A 236 32.79 -6.67 -11.38
N LYS A 237 32.62 -6.96 -12.67
CA LYS A 237 31.61 -6.30 -13.54
C LYS A 237 30.19 -6.42 -12.97
N LEU A 238 29.81 -7.61 -12.49
CA LEU A 238 28.49 -7.85 -11.89
C LEU A 238 28.26 -7.03 -10.62
N PHE A 239 29.27 -6.91 -9.76
CA PHE A 239 29.14 -6.13 -8.53
C PHE A 239 28.92 -4.64 -8.84
N PHE A 240 29.76 -4.03 -9.68
CA PHE A 240 29.68 -2.59 -9.93
C PHE A 240 28.51 -2.18 -10.83
N SER A 241 28.04 -3.08 -11.71
CA SER A 241 26.77 -2.87 -12.42
C SER A 241 25.57 -2.93 -11.47
N ARG A 242 25.56 -3.84 -10.49
CA ARG A 242 24.52 -3.86 -9.44
C ARG A 242 24.53 -2.59 -8.59
N LEU A 243 25.71 -2.10 -8.20
CA LEU A 243 25.84 -0.83 -7.48
C LEU A 243 25.21 0.32 -8.27
N ALA A 244 25.52 0.43 -9.56
CA ALA A 244 24.92 1.44 -10.45
C ALA A 244 23.40 1.33 -10.50
N ASN A 245 22.87 0.12 -10.64
CA ASN A 245 21.43 -0.14 -10.69
C ASN A 245 20.73 0.24 -9.37
N HIS A 246 21.37 -0.03 -8.22
CA HIS A 246 20.83 0.38 -6.93
C HIS A 246 20.73 1.89 -6.80
N LEU A 247 21.74 2.66 -7.26
CA LEU A 247 21.65 4.12 -7.27
C LEU A 247 20.44 4.61 -8.09
N VAL A 248 20.21 4.02 -9.27
CA VAL A 248 19.05 4.34 -10.11
C VAL A 248 17.74 3.99 -9.41
N LEU A 249 17.66 2.82 -8.77
CA LEU A 249 16.49 2.38 -8.01
C LEU A 249 16.14 3.35 -6.89
N VAL A 250 17.13 3.76 -6.07
CA VAL A 250 16.90 4.70 -4.98
C VAL A 250 16.44 6.07 -5.51
N LYS A 251 17.04 6.54 -6.61
CA LYS A 251 16.64 7.78 -7.30
C LYS A 251 15.22 7.72 -7.87
N GLN A 252 14.80 6.57 -8.39
CA GLN A 252 13.43 6.38 -8.88
C GLN A 252 12.46 6.32 -7.72
N PHE A 253 12.77 5.56 -6.67
CA PHE A 253 11.93 5.43 -5.49
C PHE A 253 11.71 6.78 -4.80
N SER A 254 12.69 7.67 -4.79
CA SER A 254 12.54 9.01 -4.20
C SER A 254 11.43 9.85 -4.84
N GLN A 255 10.98 9.52 -6.06
CA GLN A 255 9.85 10.19 -6.72
C GLN A 255 8.49 9.83 -6.09
N SER A 256 8.42 8.68 -5.41
CA SER A 256 7.24 8.22 -4.68
C SER A 256 7.24 8.63 -3.21
N VAL A 257 8.31 9.28 -2.75
CA VAL A 257 8.49 9.72 -1.37
C VAL A 257 8.04 11.18 -1.22
N PRO A 258 7.31 11.56 -0.15
CA PRO A 258 7.01 12.95 0.14
C PRO A 258 8.26 13.85 0.15
N GLY A 259 8.17 15.02 -0.49
CA GLY A 259 9.34 15.88 -0.76
C GLY A 259 10.10 16.36 0.49
N PHE A 260 9.43 16.50 1.63
CA PHE A 260 10.10 16.88 2.88
C PHE A 260 11.07 15.79 3.36
N ILE A 261 10.74 14.51 3.19
CA ILE A 261 11.62 13.37 3.55
C ILE A 261 12.85 13.35 2.66
N VAL A 262 12.66 13.59 1.35
CA VAL A 262 13.77 13.70 0.38
C VAL A 262 14.69 14.86 0.77
N THR A 263 14.12 15.97 1.23
CA THR A 263 14.88 17.15 1.68
C THR A 263 15.68 16.86 2.96
N CYS A 264 15.10 16.18 3.95
CA CYS A 264 15.80 15.80 5.18
C CYS A 264 17.00 14.87 4.93
N ASN A 265 16.95 14.05 3.87
CA ASN A 265 18.01 13.10 3.52
C ASN A 265 18.92 13.61 2.39
N ARG A 266 18.86 14.90 2.05
CA ARG A 266 19.55 15.46 0.88
C ARG A 266 21.06 15.30 0.95
N ASP A 267 21.67 15.59 2.09
CA ASP A 267 23.13 15.56 2.23
C ASP A 267 23.65 14.13 2.13
N VAL A 268 22.98 13.18 2.80
CA VAL A 268 23.25 11.74 2.68
C VAL A 268 23.15 11.28 1.22
N TRP A 269 22.11 11.70 0.51
CA TRP A 269 21.94 11.35 -0.90
C TRP A 269 23.07 11.91 -1.78
N LEU A 270 23.48 13.16 -1.58
CA LEU A 270 24.56 13.78 -2.35
C LEU A 270 25.91 13.08 -2.11
N GLU A 271 26.24 12.79 -0.84
CA GLU A 271 27.44 12.05 -0.47
C GLU A 271 27.45 10.65 -1.10
N LEU A 272 26.31 9.95 -1.09
CA LEU A 272 26.18 8.64 -1.74
C LEU A 272 26.37 8.72 -3.25
N VAL A 273 25.77 9.70 -3.93
CA VAL A 273 25.92 9.89 -5.39
C VAL A 273 27.38 10.13 -5.77
N GLU A 274 28.07 10.98 -5.01
CA GLU A 274 29.49 11.28 -5.20
C GLU A 274 30.34 10.04 -4.94
N GLY A 275 30.10 9.35 -3.81
CA GLY A 275 30.78 8.11 -3.43
C GLY A 275 30.63 7.00 -4.48
N VAL A 276 29.40 6.79 -4.99
CA VAL A 276 29.15 5.80 -6.05
C VAL A 276 29.89 6.17 -7.34
N SER A 277 29.91 7.46 -7.70
CA SER A 277 30.57 7.94 -8.92
C SER A 277 32.08 7.79 -8.85
N ALA A 278 32.71 8.19 -7.73
CA ALA A 278 34.14 7.98 -7.48
C ALA A 278 34.50 6.49 -7.52
N LEU A 279 33.68 5.66 -6.86
CA LEU A 279 33.89 4.22 -6.79
C LEU A 279 33.73 3.54 -8.17
N GLN A 280 32.76 3.98 -8.98
CA GLN A 280 32.61 3.48 -10.36
C GLN A 280 33.81 3.82 -11.24
N ALA A 281 34.38 5.02 -11.10
CA ALA A 281 35.57 5.41 -11.85
C ALA A 281 36.78 4.52 -11.49
N GLN A 282 36.99 4.27 -10.20
CA GLN A 282 38.05 3.36 -9.73
C GLN A 282 37.80 1.92 -10.20
N ALA A 283 36.56 1.44 -10.09
CA ALA A 283 36.18 0.12 -10.53
C ALA A 283 36.35 -0.08 -12.03
N LEU A 284 36.07 0.94 -12.85
CA LEU A 284 36.31 0.91 -14.29
C LEU A 284 37.81 0.75 -14.58
N ALA A 285 38.65 1.58 -13.97
CA ALA A 285 40.10 1.50 -14.14
C ALA A 285 40.65 0.12 -13.76
N HIS A 286 40.23 -0.42 -12.61
CA HIS A 286 40.63 -1.76 -12.18
C HIS A 286 40.07 -2.86 -13.09
N GLY A 287 38.84 -2.72 -13.57
CA GLY A 287 38.24 -3.66 -14.52
C GLY A 287 38.98 -3.71 -15.85
N ILE A 288 39.48 -2.56 -16.34
CA ILE A 288 40.34 -2.50 -17.53
C ILE A 288 41.65 -3.26 -17.28
N GLN A 289 42.30 -3.07 -16.12
CA GLN A 289 43.53 -3.81 -15.76
C GLN A 289 43.28 -5.33 -15.76
N MET A 290 42.18 -5.79 -15.16
CA MET A 290 41.79 -7.19 -15.15
C MET A 290 41.55 -7.74 -16.56
N GLU A 291 40.85 -6.98 -17.43
CA GLU A 291 40.61 -7.37 -18.81
C GLU A 291 41.92 -7.51 -19.59
N THR A 292 42.84 -6.55 -19.45
CA THR A 292 44.17 -6.61 -20.06
C THR A 292 44.95 -7.84 -19.58
N ALA A 293 44.91 -8.16 -18.28
CA ALA A 293 45.55 -9.36 -17.75
C ALA A 293 44.93 -10.66 -18.31
N VAL A 294 43.61 -10.72 -18.46
CA VAL A 294 42.93 -11.86 -19.11
C VAL A 294 43.38 -12.03 -20.56
N GLN A 295 43.50 -10.92 -21.30
CA GLN A 295 43.93 -10.95 -22.70
C GLN A 295 45.38 -11.41 -22.83
N ALA A 296 46.29 -10.85 -22.03
CA ALA A 296 47.70 -11.25 -22.02
C ALA A 296 47.89 -12.73 -21.65
N TRP A 297 47.15 -13.22 -20.65
CA TRP A 297 47.19 -14.65 -20.30
C TRP A 297 46.67 -15.52 -21.46
N ALA A 298 45.58 -15.10 -22.12
CA ALA A 298 45.02 -15.85 -23.26
C ALA A 298 46.04 -15.98 -24.40
N GLU A 299 46.77 -14.90 -24.70
CA GLU A 299 47.84 -14.90 -25.70
C GLU A 299 49.00 -15.81 -25.28
N PHE A 300 49.44 -15.71 -24.01
CA PHE A 300 50.46 -16.59 -23.46
C PHE A 300 50.09 -18.08 -23.53
N GLU A 301 48.85 -18.46 -23.25
CA GLU A 301 48.40 -19.86 -23.34
C GLU A 301 48.49 -20.41 -24.78
N VAL A 302 48.22 -19.57 -25.77
CA VAL A 302 48.36 -19.91 -27.19
C VAL A 302 49.82 -20.13 -27.54
N ASP A 303 50.69 -19.18 -27.18
CA ASP A 303 52.12 -19.24 -27.47
C ASP A 303 52.79 -20.43 -26.77
N HIS A 304 52.49 -20.64 -25.49
CA HIS A 304 52.98 -21.78 -24.73
C HIS A 304 52.52 -23.11 -25.34
N SER A 305 51.27 -23.22 -25.78
CA SER A 305 50.75 -24.41 -26.46
C SER A 305 51.47 -24.67 -27.79
N SER A 306 51.78 -23.62 -28.56
CA SER A 306 52.55 -23.73 -29.80
C SER A 306 53.97 -24.24 -29.52
N LEU A 307 54.66 -23.61 -28.57
CA LEU A 307 56.02 -24.00 -28.17
C LEU A 307 56.08 -25.45 -27.67
N MET A 308 55.13 -25.88 -26.84
CA MET A 308 55.08 -27.26 -26.35
C MET A 308 54.91 -28.28 -27.49
N LYS A 309 54.16 -27.95 -28.55
CA LYS A 309 54.03 -28.81 -29.74
C LYS A 309 55.34 -28.87 -30.52
N GLU A 310 56.02 -27.74 -30.70
CA GLU A 310 57.33 -27.69 -31.35
C GLU A 310 58.39 -28.50 -30.60
N LEU A 311 58.41 -28.40 -29.26
CA LEU A 311 59.31 -29.18 -28.40
C LEU A 311 59.04 -30.69 -28.50
N GLU A 312 57.78 -31.13 -28.54
CA GLU A 312 57.46 -32.56 -28.73
C GLU A 312 57.81 -33.05 -30.15
N LEU A 313 57.65 -32.22 -31.18
CA LEU A 313 58.14 -32.51 -32.54
C LEU A 313 59.67 -32.62 -32.60
N LEU A 314 60.38 -31.77 -31.86
CA LEU A 314 61.82 -31.83 -31.75
C LEU A 314 62.25 -33.11 -31.01
N LYS A 315 61.66 -33.39 -29.85
CA LYS A 315 61.94 -34.58 -29.04
C LYS A 315 61.71 -35.89 -29.81
N SER A 316 60.61 -35.99 -30.57
CA SER A 316 60.32 -37.17 -31.40
C SER A 316 61.27 -37.35 -32.59
N SER A 317 61.95 -36.28 -33.02
CA SER A 317 62.95 -36.35 -34.08
C SER A 317 64.36 -36.73 -33.61
N VAL A 318 64.62 -36.69 -32.29
CA VAL A 318 65.91 -37.12 -31.72
C VAL A 318 65.90 -38.66 -31.63
N PRO A 319 66.78 -39.37 -32.35
CA PRO A 319 66.80 -40.84 -32.32
C PRO A 319 67.21 -41.37 -30.92
N THR A 320 66.43 -42.29 -30.36
CA THR A 320 66.72 -43.01 -29.09
C THR A 320 67.72 -44.17 -29.27
N VAL A 321 68.61 -44.07 -30.26
CA VAL A 321 69.57 -45.14 -30.58
C VAL A 321 70.63 -45.17 -29.49
N GLY A 322 70.77 -46.32 -28.83
CA GLY A 322 71.90 -46.57 -27.92
C GLY A 322 73.22 -46.43 -28.69
N LEU A 323 74.21 -45.79 -28.05
CA LEU A 323 75.55 -45.38 -28.54
C LEU A 323 76.42 -46.43 -29.28
N VAL A 324 75.87 -47.58 -29.68
CA VAL A 324 76.63 -48.72 -30.21
C VAL A 324 76.53 -48.84 -31.75
N GLU A 325 75.60 -48.15 -32.42
CA GLU A 325 75.46 -48.18 -33.90
C GLU A 325 75.39 -46.79 -34.57
N GLU A 326 76.07 -45.78 -34.03
CA GLU A 326 76.25 -44.51 -34.74
C GLU A 326 77.49 -44.54 -35.64
N THR A 327 77.28 -44.43 -36.96
CA THR A 327 78.34 -44.17 -37.94
C THR A 327 78.49 -42.67 -38.18
N GLU A 328 79.69 -42.21 -38.58
CA GLU A 328 80.02 -40.80 -38.83
C GLU A 328 79.08 -40.13 -39.85
N GLU A 329 78.64 -40.87 -40.88
CA GLU A 329 77.69 -40.41 -41.88
C GLU A 329 76.30 -40.13 -41.28
N ARG A 330 75.80 -41.04 -40.43
CA ARG A 330 74.51 -40.86 -39.74
C ARG A 330 74.57 -39.70 -38.74
N LEU A 331 75.71 -39.53 -38.08
CA LEU A 331 75.92 -38.41 -37.16
C LEU A 331 75.96 -37.07 -37.94
N SER A 332 76.58 -37.04 -39.12
CA SER A 332 76.62 -35.87 -39.99
C SER A 332 75.25 -35.50 -40.57
N GLU A 333 74.44 -36.48 -41.02
CA GLU A 333 73.05 -36.25 -41.42
C GLU A 333 72.19 -35.72 -40.27
N ARG A 334 72.39 -36.25 -39.05
CA ARG A 334 71.71 -35.77 -37.83
C ARG A 334 72.07 -34.32 -37.52
N VAL A 335 73.36 -33.98 -37.52
CA VAL A 335 73.82 -32.61 -37.28
C VAL A 335 73.24 -31.68 -38.34
N SER A 336 73.26 -32.06 -39.62
CA SER A 336 72.68 -31.26 -40.71
C SER A 336 71.16 -31.06 -40.54
N THR A 337 70.41 -32.11 -40.17
CA THR A 337 68.97 -32.03 -39.92
C THR A 337 68.63 -31.13 -38.74
N LEU A 338 69.39 -31.24 -37.63
CA LEU A 338 69.24 -30.38 -36.46
C LEU A 338 69.62 -28.93 -36.77
N GLN A 339 70.64 -28.72 -37.60
CA GLN A 339 71.10 -27.39 -37.98
C GLN A 339 70.11 -26.67 -38.91
N VAL A 340 69.46 -27.40 -39.83
CA VAL A 340 68.33 -26.87 -40.62
C VAL A 340 67.15 -26.49 -39.71
N ARG A 341 66.82 -27.33 -38.72
CA ARG A 341 65.75 -27.01 -37.76
C ARG A 341 66.11 -25.84 -36.85
N LEU A 342 67.37 -25.71 -36.44
CA LEU A 342 67.88 -24.58 -35.66
C LEU A 342 67.74 -23.25 -36.43
N VAL A 343 67.84 -23.30 -37.76
CA VAL A 343 67.65 -22.13 -38.64
C VAL A 343 66.16 -21.83 -38.87
N GLN A 344 65.27 -22.83 -38.79
CA GLN A 344 63.81 -22.66 -38.90
C GLN A 344 63.16 -22.16 -37.61
N VAL A 345 63.80 -22.34 -36.46
CA VAL A 345 63.50 -21.58 -35.25
C VAL A 345 64.05 -20.16 -35.48
N GLU A 346 63.28 -19.30 -36.15
CA GLU A 346 63.67 -17.90 -36.36
C GLU A 346 64.02 -17.22 -35.01
N PRO A 347 64.93 -16.22 -35.00
CA PRO A 347 65.16 -15.37 -33.83
C PRO A 347 63.94 -14.47 -33.48
N GLY A 348 62.78 -14.71 -34.10
CA GLY A 348 61.50 -14.07 -33.81
C GLY A 348 60.67 -14.74 -32.72
N VAL A 349 61.16 -15.82 -32.09
CA VAL A 349 60.61 -16.31 -30.81
C VAL A 349 60.94 -15.27 -29.74
N MET A 350 60.04 -14.28 -29.60
CA MET A 350 59.95 -13.28 -28.53
C MET A 350 61.30 -12.70 -28.09
N LEU A 351 61.64 -11.51 -28.60
CA LEU A 351 62.67 -10.69 -27.96
C LEU A 351 62.39 -10.63 -26.45
N PRO A 352 63.40 -10.86 -25.58
CA PRO A 352 63.23 -10.85 -24.13
C PRO A 352 62.59 -9.57 -23.57
N THR A 353 62.53 -8.49 -24.36
CA THR A 353 61.90 -7.22 -23.99
C THR A 353 60.37 -7.24 -24.01
N GLU A 354 59.73 -7.99 -24.91
CA GLU A 354 58.26 -8.11 -24.93
C GLU A 354 57.77 -9.12 -23.90
N CYS A 355 58.51 -10.23 -23.75
CA CYS A 355 58.37 -11.10 -22.60
C CYS A 355 58.63 -10.36 -21.29
N ALA A 356 59.68 -9.56 -21.13
CA ALA A 356 59.94 -8.84 -19.87
C ALA A 356 58.82 -7.86 -19.51
N ALA A 357 58.23 -7.16 -20.48
CA ALA A 357 57.05 -6.32 -20.23
C ALA A 357 55.82 -7.16 -19.85
N MET A 358 55.63 -8.33 -20.47
CA MET A 358 54.55 -9.27 -20.15
C MET A 358 54.74 -9.94 -18.78
N TRP A 359 55.98 -10.26 -18.41
CA TRP A 359 56.39 -10.75 -17.10
C TRP A 359 56.25 -9.66 -16.04
N GLU A 360 56.65 -8.40 -16.28
CA GLU A 360 56.40 -7.28 -15.37
C GLU A 360 54.90 -7.05 -15.16
N VAL A 361 54.07 -7.15 -16.20
CA VAL A 361 52.61 -7.05 -16.08
C VAL A 361 52.02 -8.25 -15.31
N LEU A 362 52.51 -9.47 -15.50
CA LEU A 362 52.02 -10.65 -14.78
C LEU A 362 52.53 -10.73 -13.33
N ASP A 363 53.78 -10.36 -13.04
CA ASP A 363 54.36 -10.34 -11.69
C ASP A 363 53.79 -9.18 -10.85
N PHE A 364 53.67 -7.98 -11.44
CA PHE A 364 53.18 -6.80 -10.73
C PHE A 364 51.66 -6.86 -10.48
N THR A 365 50.90 -7.54 -11.35
CA THR A 365 49.43 -7.54 -11.28
C THR A 365 48.84 -8.86 -10.74
N VAL A 366 49.46 -10.01 -11.01
CA VAL A 366 48.85 -11.33 -10.76
C VAL A 366 49.60 -12.19 -9.73
N GLY A 367 50.82 -11.80 -9.32
CA GLY A 367 51.56 -12.53 -8.27
C GLY A 367 51.69 -14.02 -8.56
N VAL A 368 51.96 -14.39 -9.82
CA VAL A 368 52.06 -15.78 -10.26
C VAL A 368 53.45 -16.30 -9.90
N THR A 369 53.59 -16.94 -8.73
CA THR A 369 54.73 -17.84 -8.49
C THR A 369 54.52 -19.13 -9.26
N VAL A 370 55.19 -19.26 -10.41
CA VAL A 370 55.32 -20.54 -11.13
C VAL A 370 56.40 -21.36 -10.41
N LEU A 371 56.06 -22.57 -9.96
CA LEU A 371 56.99 -23.58 -9.45
C LEU A 371 57.42 -24.53 -10.58
#